data_AF-A0A924CJY9-F1
#
_entry.id   AF-A0A924CJY9-F1
#
_cell.length_a   1.000
_cell.length_b   1.000
_cell.length_c   1.000
_cell.angle_alpha   90.00
_cell.angle_beta   90.00
_cell.angle_gamma   90.00
#
_symmetry.space_group_name_H-M   'P 1'
#
loop_
_entity.id
_entity.type
_entity.pdbx_description
1 polymer ?
#
loop_
_entity_poly.entity_id
_entity_poly.type
_entity_poly.pdbx_seq_one_letter_code
_entity_poly.pdbx_strand_id
1 'polypeptide(L)'
;MKPTTQSLRSELRISVDDLRIGMFIAELDRPWSETPFLMQGFLLDDAAHLVTLLDFVAEVVIDPARSTAGALTHLPADALYAPLDATPPMPVKPATSVVTANVQLPTQPSTQNFSQFIARLYPREGGFSLQLPQALALWWDRLRVRRGQAGPRRAPTPRPARGRPDYLPANIPLLVYHDQSTMAEEATRARAVVQRAEAVLADIASDVRANLPIDIAGVQPIVDVLVDSVISNPAALIWSTRLHDESHKTYLHGLKVAIYMMALGRHLGFPREQLAELSSIGLLLDVGMLKIPASVLEKSDALTAEENALLIRHVDYSIEALEQKDPLPRFVARGILEHHERIDGSGYPQGLAGDAISIYGRMAAIADTFAAMTTARAYDVTHSAFDAMKELFREAEHKLHAPLVEQFVQAISIFPVGSLIELSTGEAAIVLEHNGVRRLEPKILVLTDPEKNLLAQPFSMDLMGADADRRKILRGLADGAYGIDYRDYYLN
;
A
#
# COMPACT_ATOMS: atom_id res chain seq x y z
N MET A 1 25.62 -34.16 -43.49
CA MET A 1 25.56 -34.27 -42.01
C MET A 1 24.45 -33.34 -41.50
N LYS A 2 23.91 -33.55 -40.30
CA LYS A 2 22.90 -32.63 -39.73
C LYS A 2 23.54 -31.26 -39.44
N PRO A 3 22.81 -30.14 -39.55
CA PRO A 3 23.24 -28.89 -38.93
C PRO A 3 23.24 -29.08 -37.40
N THR A 4 24.34 -28.73 -36.75
CA THR A 4 24.42 -28.72 -35.27
C THR A 4 23.86 -27.40 -34.78
N THR A 5 22.59 -27.38 -34.36
CA THR A 5 21.98 -26.17 -33.81
C THR A 5 22.67 -25.81 -32.50
N GLN A 6 23.38 -24.68 -32.49
CA GLN A 6 24.00 -24.14 -31.29
C GLN A 6 22.91 -23.44 -30.46
N SER A 7 22.56 -24.02 -29.31
CA SER A 7 21.57 -23.43 -28.41
C SER A 7 22.18 -22.23 -27.69
N LEU A 8 21.43 -21.12 -27.65
CA LEU A 8 21.66 -20.06 -26.66
C LEU A 8 21.75 -20.67 -25.26
N ARG A 9 22.57 -20.07 -24.38
CA ARG A 9 22.54 -20.41 -22.95
C ARG A 9 21.16 -20.03 -22.37
N SER A 10 20.70 -20.76 -21.35
CA SER A 10 19.63 -20.28 -20.44
C SER A 10 20.13 -19.13 -19.56
N GLU A 11 21.43 -19.14 -19.25
CA GLU A 11 22.08 -18.20 -18.35
C GLU A 11 23.41 -17.75 -18.96
N LEU A 12 23.57 -16.44 -19.17
CA LEU A 12 24.83 -15.81 -19.53
C LEU A 12 25.09 -14.64 -18.58
N ARG A 13 26.21 -14.67 -17.87
CA ARG A 13 26.64 -13.56 -17.04
C ARG A 13 27.33 -12.47 -17.88
N ILE A 14 26.91 -11.21 -17.73
CA ILE A 14 27.44 -10.04 -18.47
C ILE A 14 27.59 -8.83 -17.56
N SER A 15 28.62 -8.03 -17.81
CA SER A 15 28.82 -6.74 -17.13
C SER A 15 27.65 -5.80 -17.38
N VAL A 16 27.32 -4.97 -16.39
CA VAL A 16 26.32 -3.90 -16.57
C VAL A 16 26.69 -2.88 -17.65
N ASP A 17 27.98 -2.70 -17.96
CA ASP A 17 28.41 -1.87 -19.10
C ASP A 17 27.95 -2.42 -20.46
N ASP A 18 27.73 -3.73 -20.55
CA ASP A 18 27.17 -4.42 -21.73
C ASP A 18 25.65 -4.55 -21.70
N LEU A 19 24.98 -4.07 -20.65
CA LEU A 19 23.55 -4.25 -20.47
C LEU A 19 22.73 -3.30 -21.36
N ARG A 20 21.70 -3.82 -22.03
CA ARG A 20 20.84 -3.04 -22.93
C ARG A 20 19.36 -3.33 -22.68
N ILE A 21 18.54 -2.30 -22.90
CA ILE A 21 17.08 -2.42 -22.91
C ILE A 21 16.69 -3.52 -23.91
N GLY A 22 15.83 -4.44 -23.47
CA GLY A 22 15.41 -5.63 -24.18
C GLY A 22 16.16 -6.92 -23.80
N MET A 23 17.03 -6.91 -22.80
CA MET A 23 17.59 -8.13 -22.18
C MET A 23 16.72 -8.64 -21.04
N PHE A 24 16.61 -9.97 -20.86
CA PHE A 24 15.95 -10.55 -19.69
C PHE A 24 16.97 -10.83 -18.59
N ILE A 25 16.82 -10.20 -17.43
CA ILE A 25 17.64 -10.45 -16.22
C ILE A 25 17.12 -11.71 -15.53
N ALA A 26 17.97 -12.69 -15.27
CA ALA A 26 17.66 -13.95 -14.59
C ALA A 26 18.24 -14.03 -13.17
N GLU A 27 19.45 -13.53 -12.94
CA GLU A 27 20.07 -13.39 -11.61
C GLU A 27 20.88 -12.09 -11.49
N LEU A 28 21.20 -11.72 -10.25
CA LEU A 28 22.04 -10.59 -9.87
C LEU A 28 23.35 -11.08 -9.22
N ASP A 29 24.39 -10.23 -9.13
CA ASP A 29 25.66 -10.57 -8.45
C ASP A 29 25.55 -10.73 -6.91
N ARG A 30 24.37 -10.51 -6.35
CA ARG A 30 24.03 -10.57 -4.91
C ARG A 30 22.55 -10.98 -4.72
N PRO A 31 22.10 -11.29 -3.48
CA PRO A 31 20.70 -11.58 -3.21
C PRO A 31 19.77 -10.45 -3.69
N TRP A 32 18.64 -10.79 -4.33
CA TRP A 32 17.68 -9.77 -4.81
C TRP A 32 17.17 -8.88 -3.66
N SER A 33 17.04 -9.43 -2.46
CA SER A 33 16.78 -8.70 -1.20
C SER A 33 17.77 -7.59 -0.85
N GLU A 34 19.02 -7.64 -1.31
CA GLU A 34 20.02 -6.57 -1.16
C GLU A 34 19.92 -5.48 -2.26
N THR A 35 18.95 -5.62 -3.18
CA THR A 35 18.75 -4.74 -4.33
C THR A 35 17.35 -4.10 -4.29
N PRO A 36 17.11 -3.02 -5.05
CA PRO A 36 15.79 -2.38 -5.12
C PRO A 36 14.77 -3.15 -5.97
N PHE A 37 15.17 -4.23 -6.67
CA PHE A 37 14.28 -4.94 -7.59
C PHE A 37 13.23 -5.76 -6.85
N LEU A 38 11.96 -5.48 -7.16
CA LEU A 38 10.81 -6.05 -6.47
C LEU A 38 10.46 -7.48 -6.91
N MET A 39 11.14 -8.05 -7.91
CA MET A 39 10.84 -9.36 -8.51
C MET A 39 12.13 -10.12 -8.81
N GLN A 40 12.13 -11.44 -8.63
CA GLN A 40 13.21 -12.30 -9.13
C GLN A 40 13.09 -12.49 -10.65
N GLY A 41 13.95 -11.78 -11.38
CA GLY A 41 14.09 -11.89 -12.84
C GLY A 41 13.01 -11.15 -13.63
N PHE A 42 13.43 -10.31 -14.58
CA PHE A 42 12.53 -9.44 -15.34
C PHE A 42 13.12 -9.05 -16.70
N LEU A 43 12.24 -8.71 -17.67
CA LEU A 43 12.67 -8.10 -18.92
C LEU A 43 13.04 -6.64 -18.68
N LEU A 44 14.26 -6.25 -19.05
CA LEU A 44 14.77 -4.89 -18.93
C LEU A 44 14.12 -3.99 -20.00
N ASP A 45 12.88 -3.58 -19.78
CA ASP A 45 12.06 -2.78 -20.70
C ASP A 45 12.26 -1.25 -20.54
N ASP A 46 12.70 -0.80 -19.36
CA ASP A 46 12.90 0.61 -19.02
C ASP A 46 14.38 1.01 -18.88
N ALA A 47 14.70 2.23 -19.32
CA ALA A 47 15.97 2.90 -19.07
C ALA A 47 16.19 3.21 -17.58
N ALA A 48 15.12 3.44 -16.80
CA ALA A 48 15.25 3.63 -15.35
C ALA A 48 15.77 2.36 -14.67
N HIS A 49 15.18 1.20 -14.96
CA HIS A 49 15.66 -0.09 -14.48
C HIS A 49 17.13 -0.36 -14.87
N LEU A 50 17.57 0.07 -16.06
CA LEU A 50 18.97 -0.06 -16.50
C LEU A 50 19.92 0.80 -15.66
N VAL A 51 19.57 2.04 -15.37
CA VAL A 51 20.35 2.91 -14.46
C VAL A 51 20.37 2.34 -13.04
N THR A 52 19.24 1.85 -12.53
CA THR A 52 19.18 1.20 -11.23
C THR A 52 20.02 -0.09 -11.16
N LEU A 53 20.16 -0.85 -12.26
CA LEU A 53 21.08 -2.00 -12.30
C LEU A 53 22.54 -1.52 -12.26
N LEU A 54 22.91 -0.52 -13.05
CA LEU A 54 24.24 0.11 -13.03
C LEU A 54 24.63 0.66 -11.65
N ASP A 55 23.65 1.08 -10.83
CA ASP A 55 23.84 1.58 -9.46
C ASP A 55 23.74 0.50 -8.36
N PHE A 56 23.35 -0.75 -8.67
CA PHE A 56 23.17 -1.82 -7.66
C PHE A 56 23.74 -3.22 -7.98
N VAL A 57 24.18 -3.52 -9.21
CA VAL A 57 24.92 -4.74 -9.57
C VAL A 57 26.05 -4.49 -10.60
N ALA A 58 27.13 -5.25 -10.55
CA ALA A 58 28.27 -5.15 -11.48
C ALA A 58 28.19 -6.15 -12.64
N GLU A 59 27.62 -7.31 -12.36
CA GLU A 59 27.19 -8.29 -13.35
C GLU A 59 25.75 -8.69 -13.07
N VAL A 60 25.09 -9.11 -14.14
CA VAL A 60 23.83 -9.83 -14.08
C VAL A 60 23.99 -11.14 -14.83
N VAL A 61 23.27 -12.18 -14.43
CA VAL A 61 22.94 -13.25 -15.36
C VAL A 61 21.74 -12.77 -16.17
N ILE A 62 21.90 -12.68 -17.48
CA ILE A 62 20.77 -12.62 -18.41
C ILE A 62 20.35 -14.00 -18.87
N ASP A 63 19.12 -14.14 -19.34
CA ASP A 63 18.68 -15.26 -20.17
C ASP A 63 18.64 -14.81 -21.65
N PRO A 64 19.63 -15.19 -22.49
CA PRO A 64 19.63 -14.89 -23.92
C PRO A 64 18.44 -15.46 -24.70
N ALA A 65 17.82 -16.56 -24.26
CA ALA A 65 16.66 -17.16 -24.93
C ALA A 65 15.34 -16.42 -24.60
N ARG A 66 15.27 -15.71 -23.46
CA ARG A 66 14.16 -14.81 -23.08
C ARG A 66 14.40 -13.35 -23.48
N SER A 67 15.64 -13.00 -23.83
CA SER A 67 16.02 -11.66 -24.30
C SER A 67 15.57 -11.39 -25.74
N THR A 68 15.34 -10.12 -26.06
CA THR A 68 15.04 -9.70 -27.43
C THR A 68 16.29 -9.79 -28.32
N ALA A 69 16.13 -10.37 -29.52
CA ALA A 69 17.26 -10.65 -30.41
C ALA A 69 18.07 -9.40 -30.82
N GLY A 70 17.46 -8.21 -30.81
CA GLY A 70 18.16 -6.94 -31.08
C GLY A 70 19.09 -6.49 -29.94
N ALA A 71 18.69 -6.70 -28.68
CA ALA A 71 19.45 -6.28 -27.51
C ALA A 71 20.74 -7.08 -27.30
N LEU A 72 20.83 -8.29 -27.87
CA LEU A 72 22.00 -9.16 -27.78
C LEU A 72 23.08 -8.88 -28.85
N THR A 73 22.83 -7.97 -29.81
CA THR A 73 23.63 -7.88 -31.05
C THR A 73 25.07 -7.36 -30.89
N HIS A 74 25.41 -6.71 -29.78
CA HIS A 74 26.79 -6.30 -29.45
C HIS A 74 27.53 -7.32 -28.57
N LEU A 75 26.83 -8.31 -28.00
CA LEU A 75 27.48 -9.34 -27.17
C LEU A 75 28.28 -10.32 -28.05
N PRO A 76 29.42 -10.85 -27.59
CA PRO A 76 30.17 -11.84 -28.33
C PRO A 76 29.34 -13.11 -28.59
N ALA A 77 29.40 -13.66 -29.80
CA ALA A 77 28.65 -14.88 -30.15
C ALA A 77 29.11 -16.09 -29.31
N ASP A 78 30.40 -16.14 -28.98
CA ASP A 78 31.04 -17.09 -28.07
C ASP A 78 30.71 -16.88 -26.59
N ALA A 79 30.11 -15.73 -26.22
CA ALA A 79 29.46 -15.54 -24.93
C ALA A 79 28.00 -16.05 -24.97
N LEU A 80 27.22 -15.71 -26.01
CA LEU A 80 25.82 -16.13 -26.18
C LEU A 80 25.62 -17.67 -26.23
N TYR A 81 26.69 -18.42 -26.49
CA TYR A 81 26.77 -19.88 -26.46
C TYR A 81 27.81 -20.35 -25.41
N ALA A 82 27.67 -21.56 -24.84
CA ALA A 82 28.53 -22.04 -23.73
C ALA A 82 30.02 -22.17 -24.12
N PRO A 83 30.97 -21.58 -23.36
CA PRO A 83 31.61 -22.28 -22.21
C PRO A 83 31.87 -21.42 -20.94
N LEU A 84 32.65 -21.95 -19.99
CA LEU A 84 32.71 -21.68 -18.52
C LEU A 84 33.06 -20.25 -17.97
N ASP A 85 32.37 -19.91 -16.86
CA ASP A 85 32.73 -19.22 -15.58
C ASP A 85 33.15 -17.71 -15.38
N ALA A 86 32.53 -17.08 -14.35
CA ALA A 86 33.01 -16.04 -13.36
C ALA A 86 32.73 -14.50 -13.51
N THR A 87 32.91 -13.70 -12.41
CA THR A 87 32.10 -12.48 -11.98
C THR A 87 32.89 -11.27 -11.29
N PRO A 88 32.35 -10.01 -11.07
CA PRO A 88 33.03 -8.71 -10.74
C PRO A 88 32.39 -7.79 -9.60
N PRO A 89 32.76 -6.47 -9.42
CA PRO A 89 32.28 -5.52 -8.35
C PRO A 89 31.95 -3.99 -8.70
N MET A 90 31.65 -3.08 -7.72
CA MET A 90 30.46 -2.13 -7.72
C MET A 90 30.61 -0.61 -7.16
N PRO A 91 29.61 0.25 -6.68
CA PRO A 91 29.31 1.66 -7.15
C PRO A 91 29.17 2.87 -6.12
N VAL A 92 28.40 3.98 -6.43
CA VAL A 92 28.21 5.27 -5.65
C VAL A 92 26.77 5.95 -5.79
N LYS A 93 26.40 7.03 -5.03
CA LYS A 93 25.00 7.55 -4.76
C LYS A 93 24.84 9.10 -4.43
N PRO A 94 23.64 9.77 -4.56
CA PRO A 94 23.32 11.16 -4.11
C PRO A 94 22.11 11.38 -3.10
N ALA A 95 21.58 12.62 -2.88
CA ALA A 95 20.73 13.04 -1.71
C ALA A 95 19.59 14.13 -1.93
N THR A 96 18.85 14.53 -0.85
CA THR A 96 17.43 15.04 -0.84
C THR A 96 17.17 16.45 -0.20
N SER A 97 15.97 17.07 -0.39
CA SER A 97 15.49 18.31 0.31
C SER A 97 13.94 18.46 0.41
N VAL A 98 13.40 19.36 1.27
CA VAL A 98 11.95 19.57 1.55
C VAL A 98 11.59 21.07 1.72
N VAL A 99 10.35 21.49 1.40
CA VAL A 99 9.88 22.91 1.43
C VAL A 99 8.50 23.08 2.09
N THR A 100 8.31 24.16 2.87
CA THR A 100 7.01 24.61 3.41
C THR A 100 6.23 25.46 2.40
N ALA A 101 4.96 25.12 2.15
CA ALA A 101 4.09 25.85 1.21
C ALA A 101 2.62 25.82 1.68
N ASN A 102 1.78 26.72 1.14
CA ASN A 102 0.34 26.72 1.41
C ASN A 102 -0.33 25.48 0.79
N VAL A 103 -0.53 24.42 1.59
CA VAL A 103 -1.15 23.17 1.15
C VAL A 103 -2.63 23.39 0.82
N GLN A 104 -2.95 23.36 -0.46
CA GLN A 104 -4.33 23.35 -0.94
C GLN A 104 -4.79 21.90 -1.14
N LEU A 105 -5.24 21.26 -0.06
CA LEU A 105 -5.76 19.89 -0.10
C LEU A 105 -6.87 19.76 -1.17
N PRO A 106 -6.86 18.66 -1.96
CA PRO A 106 -7.77 18.49 -3.11
C PRO A 106 -9.22 18.27 -2.65
N THR A 107 -9.97 19.37 -2.55
CA THR A 107 -11.37 19.38 -2.13
C THR A 107 -12.32 18.87 -3.22
N GLN A 108 -12.38 17.54 -3.36
CA GLN A 108 -13.50 16.76 -3.88
C GLN A 108 -13.91 16.92 -5.38
N PRO A 109 -14.09 15.81 -6.11
CA PRO A 109 -15.44 15.40 -6.52
C PRO A 109 -16.25 15.00 -5.27
N SER A 110 -17.50 15.46 -5.13
CA SER A 110 -18.27 15.30 -3.88
C SER A 110 -18.40 13.85 -3.40
N THR A 111 -18.63 13.66 -2.09
CA THR A 111 -19.10 12.39 -1.47
C THR A 111 -20.05 11.63 -2.39
N GLN A 112 -21.12 12.30 -2.82
CA GLN A 112 -22.11 11.72 -3.73
C GLN A 112 -21.52 11.34 -5.09
N ASN A 113 -20.64 12.15 -5.68
CA ASN A 113 -20.01 11.85 -6.98
C ASN A 113 -19.00 10.70 -6.89
N PHE A 114 -18.20 10.60 -5.82
CA PHE A 114 -17.24 9.51 -5.66
C PHE A 114 -17.92 8.19 -5.31
N SER A 115 -18.87 8.18 -4.36
CA SER A 115 -19.66 6.98 -4.07
C SER A 115 -20.54 6.56 -5.25
N GLN A 116 -21.13 7.50 -6.01
CA GLN A 116 -21.79 7.17 -7.29
C GLN A 116 -20.80 6.68 -8.37
N PHE A 117 -19.53 7.07 -8.33
CA PHE A 117 -18.54 6.61 -9.29
C PHE A 117 -18.15 5.15 -9.00
N ILE A 118 -17.85 4.82 -7.73
CA ILE A 118 -17.62 3.42 -7.30
C ILE A 118 -18.87 2.56 -7.57
N ALA A 119 -20.06 3.03 -7.21
CA ALA A 119 -21.32 2.31 -7.45
C ALA A 119 -21.74 2.22 -8.95
N ARG A 120 -21.18 3.05 -9.83
CA ARG A 120 -21.36 2.93 -11.30
C ARG A 120 -20.35 2.00 -11.96
N LEU A 121 -19.15 1.88 -11.39
CA LEU A 121 -18.20 0.85 -11.80
C LEU A 121 -18.74 -0.53 -11.39
N TYR A 122 -19.31 -0.64 -10.19
CA TYR A 122 -19.73 -1.90 -9.59
C TYR A 122 -21.16 -1.80 -8.99
N PRO A 123 -22.22 -1.89 -9.81
CA PRO A 123 -23.59 -1.95 -9.32
C PRO A 123 -23.82 -3.22 -8.47
N ARG A 124 -24.69 -3.12 -7.46
CA ARG A 124 -25.03 -4.26 -6.59
C ARG A 124 -25.96 -5.25 -7.31
N GLU A 125 -25.75 -6.54 -6.98
CA GLU A 125 -26.51 -7.74 -7.40
C GLU A 125 -26.29 -8.27 -8.84
N GLY A 126 -26.09 -9.60 -8.97
CA GLY A 126 -26.78 -10.33 -10.05
C GLY A 126 -25.99 -11.12 -11.12
N GLY A 127 -24.92 -11.86 -10.79
CA GLY A 127 -24.46 -12.99 -11.63
C GLY A 127 -23.81 -12.67 -12.99
N PHE A 128 -23.60 -13.72 -13.80
CA PHE A 128 -23.02 -13.63 -15.15
C PHE A 128 -24.05 -13.14 -16.18
N SER A 129 -23.82 -11.99 -16.84
CA SER A 129 -23.80 -11.83 -18.31
C SER A 129 -23.67 -10.36 -18.74
N LEU A 130 -23.17 -10.12 -19.95
CA LEU A 130 -22.89 -8.80 -20.51
C LEU A 130 -24.16 -8.03 -20.93
N GLN A 131 -24.16 -6.70 -20.68
CA GLN A 131 -24.40 -5.69 -21.73
C GLN A 131 -24.01 -4.27 -21.31
N LEU A 132 -23.33 -3.54 -22.21
CA LEU A 132 -22.94 -2.13 -22.05
C LEU A 132 -23.92 -1.19 -22.79
N PRO A 133 -24.63 -0.28 -22.10
CA PRO A 133 -25.51 0.70 -22.75
C PRO A 133 -24.99 2.15 -22.63
N GLN A 134 -24.42 2.65 -23.74
CA GLN A 134 -24.46 4.05 -24.25
C GLN A 134 -23.99 5.26 -23.39
N ALA A 135 -24.05 5.23 -22.06
CA ALA A 135 -23.76 6.39 -21.20
C ALA A 135 -22.31 6.90 -21.33
N LEU A 136 -21.35 6.00 -21.55
CA LEU A 136 -19.93 6.33 -21.78
C LEU A 136 -19.71 7.18 -23.04
N ALA A 137 -20.46 6.92 -24.12
CA ALA A 137 -20.35 7.68 -25.37
C ALA A 137 -20.86 9.13 -25.19
N LEU A 138 -21.99 9.30 -24.52
CA LEU A 138 -22.61 10.61 -24.25
C LEU A 138 -21.76 11.51 -23.34
N TRP A 139 -20.92 10.93 -22.49
CA TRP A 139 -19.92 11.68 -21.71
C TRP A 139 -18.75 12.15 -22.59
N TRP A 140 -18.25 11.29 -23.48
CA TRP A 140 -17.16 11.63 -24.40
C TRP A 140 -17.56 12.73 -25.41
N ASP A 141 -18.74 12.67 -26.02
CA ASP A 141 -19.16 13.70 -26.97
C ASP A 141 -19.35 15.07 -26.31
N ARG A 142 -19.83 15.12 -25.06
CA ARG A 142 -19.89 16.37 -24.28
C ARG A 142 -18.51 17.00 -24.02
N LEU A 143 -17.44 16.20 -23.99
CA LEU A 143 -16.06 16.68 -23.92
C LEU A 143 -15.53 17.14 -25.30
N ARG A 144 -15.87 16.42 -26.39
CA ARG A 144 -15.40 16.75 -27.75
C ARG A 144 -16.03 18.04 -28.30
N VAL A 145 -17.33 18.27 -28.10
CA VAL A 145 -18.04 19.44 -28.65
C VAL A 145 -17.48 20.78 -28.14
N ARG A 146 -16.79 20.79 -26.97
CA ARG A 146 -16.17 22.01 -26.41
C ARG A 146 -14.90 22.51 -27.12
N ARG A 147 -14.48 21.91 -28.25
CA ARG A 147 -13.45 22.48 -29.15
C ARG A 147 -13.97 23.13 -30.43
N GLY A 148 -15.31 23.21 -30.62
CA GLY A 148 -15.94 23.51 -31.91
C GLY A 148 -16.76 24.79 -32.06
N GLN A 149 -16.51 25.86 -31.29
CA GLN A 149 -17.07 27.21 -31.60
C GLN A 149 -16.38 28.33 -30.82
N ALA A 150 -15.85 29.33 -31.53
CA ALA A 150 -15.12 30.46 -30.95
C ALA A 150 -16.02 31.71 -30.80
N GLY A 151 -16.77 31.78 -29.70
CA GLY A 151 -17.35 33.05 -29.23
C GLY A 151 -16.30 33.93 -28.53
N PRO A 152 -16.50 35.26 -28.45
CA PRO A 152 -15.53 36.16 -27.81
C PRO A 152 -15.35 35.81 -26.33
N ARG A 153 -14.09 35.61 -25.92
CA ARG A 153 -13.73 35.27 -24.54
C ARG A 153 -14.14 36.38 -23.58
N ARG A 154 -15.19 36.16 -22.78
CA ARG A 154 -15.26 36.80 -21.45
C ARG A 154 -14.05 36.31 -20.64
N ALA A 155 -13.35 37.23 -19.98
CA ALA A 155 -12.26 36.86 -19.09
C ALA A 155 -12.76 35.90 -17.99
N PRO A 156 -12.01 34.84 -17.63
CA PRO A 156 -12.39 33.97 -16.54
C PRO A 156 -12.37 34.77 -15.24
N THR A 157 -13.52 34.91 -14.59
CA THR A 157 -13.57 35.43 -13.22
C THR A 157 -12.75 34.50 -12.33
N PRO A 158 -11.81 35.02 -11.51
CA PRO A 158 -11.02 34.17 -10.63
C PRO A 158 -11.96 33.43 -9.66
N ARG A 159 -11.84 32.10 -9.60
CA ARG A 159 -12.46 31.33 -8.52
C ARG A 159 -11.81 31.75 -7.20
N PRO A 160 -12.56 31.90 -6.10
CA PRO A 160 -11.97 32.13 -4.79
C PRO A 160 -11.05 30.96 -4.43
N ALA A 161 -9.89 31.27 -3.85
CA ALA A 161 -8.98 30.25 -3.34
C ALA A 161 -9.67 29.44 -2.24
N ARG A 162 -9.66 28.11 -2.35
CA ARG A 162 -10.28 27.23 -1.36
C ARG A 162 -9.34 27.05 -0.16
N GLY A 163 -9.88 27.23 1.04
CA GLY A 163 -9.11 27.15 2.28
C GLY A 163 -8.87 25.71 2.79
N ARG A 164 -8.25 25.64 3.97
CA ARG A 164 -8.11 24.44 4.80
C ARG A 164 -9.48 23.80 5.07
N PRO A 165 -9.63 22.46 5.07
CA PRO A 165 -10.84 21.80 5.56
C PRO A 165 -11.05 22.03 7.06
N ASP A 166 -12.27 22.41 7.45
CA ASP A 166 -12.58 22.84 8.83
C ASP A 166 -12.41 21.72 9.88
N TYR A 167 -12.45 20.44 9.46
CA TYR A 167 -12.25 19.29 10.33
C TYR A 167 -10.77 18.98 10.68
N LEU A 168 -9.81 19.77 10.17
CA LEU A 168 -8.38 19.62 10.49
C LEU A 168 -7.92 20.70 11.47
N PRO A 169 -7.36 20.37 12.66
CA PRO A 169 -7.06 21.35 13.71
C PRO A 169 -6.21 22.53 13.22
N ALA A 170 -6.75 23.74 13.36
CA ALA A 170 -6.19 24.95 12.73
C ALA A 170 -4.74 25.27 13.12
N ASN A 171 -4.29 24.78 14.29
CA ASN A 171 -2.94 24.94 14.82
C ASN A 171 -1.87 24.04 14.18
N ILE A 172 -2.26 22.95 13.50
CA ILE A 172 -1.31 22.04 12.84
C ILE A 172 -0.91 22.67 11.49
N PRO A 173 0.37 23.03 11.25
CA PRO A 173 0.81 23.48 9.93
C PRO A 173 0.76 22.31 8.94
N LEU A 174 0.25 22.55 7.73
CA LEU A 174 0.21 21.50 6.70
C LEU A 174 1.42 21.64 5.76
N LEU A 175 1.98 20.50 5.35
CA LEU A 175 3.11 20.34 4.43
C LEU A 175 2.68 19.63 3.13
N VAL A 176 3.36 19.92 2.01
CA VAL A 176 3.24 19.09 0.80
C VAL A 176 4.32 18.01 0.88
N TYR A 177 3.92 16.74 0.83
CA TYR A 177 4.84 15.63 0.67
C TYR A 177 4.94 15.20 -0.79
N HIS A 178 6.15 14.88 -1.20
CA HIS A 178 6.46 14.15 -2.42
C HIS A 178 7.27 12.92 -2.01
N ASP A 179 7.12 11.82 -2.76
CA ASP A 179 7.91 10.62 -2.53
C ASP A 179 9.38 10.91 -2.83
N GLN A 180 10.25 10.59 -1.87
CA GLN A 180 11.68 10.95 -1.89
C GLN A 180 12.54 9.90 -2.60
N SER A 181 11.94 8.74 -2.84
CA SER A 181 12.48 7.61 -3.57
C SER A 181 11.35 6.86 -4.27
N THR A 182 11.69 6.03 -5.24
CA THR A 182 10.79 4.98 -5.73
C THR A 182 10.46 3.98 -4.62
N MET A 183 9.40 3.20 -4.82
CA MET A 183 9.07 2.07 -3.93
C MET A 183 10.21 1.03 -3.93
N ALA A 184 10.80 0.79 -5.10
CA ALA A 184 11.95 -0.10 -5.30
C ALA A 184 13.12 0.26 -4.38
N GLU A 185 13.57 1.52 -4.39
CA GLU A 185 14.68 2.01 -3.56
C GLU A 185 14.40 1.97 -2.05
N GLU A 186 13.16 2.19 -1.62
CA GLU A 186 12.78 2.14 -0.19
C GLU A 186 12.50 0.71 0.29
N ALA A 187 12.18 -0.25 -0.60
CA ALA A 187 11.70 -1.59 -0.24
C ALA A 187 12.61 -2.34 0.75
N THR A 188 13.92 -2.31 0.57
CA THR A 188 14.86 -2.98 1.51
C THR A 188 14.97 -2.26 2.86
N ARG A 189 14.81 -0.93 2.88
CA ARG A 189 14.74 -0.13 4.11
C ARG A 189 13.41 -0.37 4.84
N ALA A 190 12.28 -0.36 4.12
CA ALA A 190 10.96 -0.62 4.65
C ALA A 190 10.84 -2.02 5.26
N ARG A 191 11.35 -3.07 4.59
CA ARG A 191 11.46 -4.43 5.14
C ARG A 191 12.24 -4.46 6.47
N ALA A 192 13.43 -3.84 6.51
CA ALA A 192 14.25 -3.78 7.72
C ALA A 192 13.63 -2.94 8.87
N VAL A 193 12.85 -1.91 8.54
CA VAL A 193 12.08 -1.11 9.51
C VAL A 193 10.89 -1.89 10.06
N VAL A 194 10.14 -2.60 9.21
CA VAL A 194 9.03 -3.49 9.62
C VAL A 194 9.55 -4.55 10.58
N GLN A 195 10.56 -5.33 10.20
CA GLN A 195 11.13 -6.38 11.06
C GLN A 195 11.60 -5.87 12.43
N ARG A 196 12.14 -4.65 12.49
CA ARG A 196 12.51 -4.00 13.76
C ARG A 196 11.29 -3.60 14.60
N ALA A 197 10.21 -3.16 13.96
CA ALA A 197 8.94 -2.88 14.64
C ALA A 197 8.29 -4.15 15.19
N GLU A 198 8.34 -5.26 14.45
CA GLU A 198 7.84 -6.56 14.93
C GLU A 198 8.59 -7.02 16.19
N ALA A 199 9.91 -6.83 16.23
CA ALA A 199 10.73 -7.14 17.41
C ALA A 199 10.34 -6.28 18.63
N VAL A 200 10.28 -4.94 18.47
CA VAL A 200 9.90 -4.03 19.57
C VAL A 200 8.46 -4.32 20.06
N LEU A 201 7.53 -4.62 19.15
CA LEU A 201 6.16 -5.02 19.50
C LEU A 201 6.10 -6.39 20.20
N ALA A 202 7.00 -7.32 19.87
CA ALA A 202 7.12 -8.59 20.57
C ALA A 202 7.64 -8.43 22.00
N ASP A 203 8.61 -7.53 22.22
CA ASP A 203 9.14 -7.19 23.54
C ASP A 203 8.06 -6.51 24.41
N ILE A 204 7.39 -5.48 23.89
CA ILE A 204 6.23 -4.85 24.55
C ILE A 204 5.15 -5.91 24.89
N ALA A 205 4.90 -6.85 23.98
CA ALA A 205 3.92 -7.92 24.20
C ALA A 205 4.35 -8.97 25.22
N SER A 206 5.65 -9.09 25.50
CA SER A 206 6.18 -9.84 26.63
C SER A 206 5.94 -9.09 27.95
N ASP A 207 6.31 -7.81 28.01
CA ASP A 207 6.18 -6.96 29.20
C ASP A 207 4.73 -6.81 29.67
N VAL A 208 3.78 -6.58 28.77
CA VAL A 208 2.34 -6.52 29.12
C VAL A 208 1.85 -7.83 29.73
N ARG A 209 2.26 -8.98 29.17
CA ARG A 209 1.86 -10.31 29.68
C ARG A 209 2.52 -10.65 31.02
N ALA A 210 3.72 -10.15 31.25
CA ALA A 210 4.41 -10.23 32.55
C ALA A 210 3.93 -9.17 33.55
N ASN A 211 3.04 -8.25 33.16
CA ASN A 211 2.62 -7.07 33.89
C ASN A 211 3.83 -6.22 34.39
N LEU A 212 4.78 -6.00 33.48
CA LEU A 212 5.92 -5.09 33.67
C LEU A 212 5.60 -3.70 33.07
N PRO A 213 6.16 -2.61 33.61
CA PRO A 213 5.99 -1.27 33.05
C PRO A 213 6.68 -1.14 31.68
N ILE A 214 5.93 -0.72 30.66
CA ILE A 214 6.45 -0.51 29.30
C ILE A 214 7.32 0.76 29.28
N ASP A 215 8.51 0.69 28.68
CA ASP A 215 9.32 1.89 28.43
C ASP A 215 8.91 2.59 27.13
N ILE A 216 7.93 3.49 27.22
CA ILE A 216 7.43 4.28 26.08
C ILE A 216 8.57 5.07 25.38
N ALA A 217 9.59 5.50 26.14
CA ALA A 217 10.76 6.17 25.58
C ALA A 217 11.57 5.27 24.62
N GLY A 218 11.65 3.97 24.91
CA GLY A 218 12.24 2.94 24.04
C GLY A 218 11.48 2.69 22.74
N VAL A 219 10.23 3.14 22.63
CA VAL A 219 9.41 3.04 21.39
C VAL A 219 9.69 4.20 20.43
N GLN A 220 10.18 5.34 20.93
CA GLN A 220 10.46 6.52 20.08
C GLN A 220 11.45 6.24 18.94
N PRO A 221 12.57 5.50 19.12
CA PRO A 221 13.51 5.19 18.03
C PRO A 221 12.93 4.36 16.89
N ILE A 222 11.92 3.51 17.15
CA ILE A 222 11.24 2.76 16.07
C ILE A 222 10.17 3.62 15.37
N VAL A 223 9.44 4.44 16.13
CA VAL A 223 8.53 5.47 15.59
C VAL A 223 9.28 6.40 14.64
N ASP A 224 10.49 6.84 14.99
CA ASP A 224 11.26 7.75 14.15
C ASP A 224 11.64 7.13 12.79
N VAL A 225 12.14 5.89 12.75
CA VAL A 225 12.50 5.26 11.46
C VAL A 225 11.27 4.84 10.64
N LEU A 226 10.14 4.53 11.29
CA LEU A 226 8.84 4.35 10.64
C LEU A 226 8.37 5.64 9.97
N VAL A 227 8.44 6.77 10.66
CA VAL A 227 8.08 8.09 10.13
C VAL A 227 9.03 8.53 9.01
N ASP A 228 10.34 8.30 9.13
CA ASP A 228 11.26 8.63 8.03
C ASP A 228 11.14 7.70 6.82
N SER A 229 10.56 6.51 6.98
CA SER A 229 10.28 5.58 5.87
C SER A 229 8.94 5.91 5.20
N VAL A 230 7.88 6.22 5.96
CA VAL A 230 6.59 6.66 5.40
C VAL A 230 6.68 8.02 4.72
N ILE A 231 7.54 8.93 5.21
CA ILE A 231 7.85 10.21 4.54
C ILE A 231 8.58 9.96 3.21
N SER A 232 9.49 8.99 3.18
CA SER A 232 10.26 8.62 1.99
C SER A 232 9.35 8.01 0.92
N ASN A 233 8.73 6.86 1.19
CA ASN A 233 7.73 6.26 0.32
C ASN A 233 6.72 5.41 1.13
N PRO A 234 5.44 5.83 1.24
CA PRO A 234 4.45 5.11 2.06
C PRO A 234 4.06 3.75 1.47
N ALA A 235 4.14 3.57 0.15
CA ALA A 235 3.77 2.31 -0.50
C ALA A 235 4.74 1.18 -0.16
N ALA A 236 6.03 1.49 0.01
CA ALA A 236 7.05 0.52 0.41
C ALA A 236 6.78 -0.08 1.80
N LEU A 237 6.34 0.71 2.77
CA LEU A 237 5.93 0.21 4.09
C LEU A 237 4.65 -0.63 4.01
N ILE A 238 3.60 -0.14 3.32
CA ILE A 238 2.32 -0.85 3.17
C ILE A 238 2.53 -2.23 2.53
N TRP A 239 3.38 -2.33 1.51
CA TRP A 239 3.79 -3.59 0.89
C TRP A 239 4.62 -4.47 1.83
N SER A 240 5.61 -3.89 2.53
CA SER A 240 6.49 -4.65 3.44
C SER A 240 5.72 -5.32 4.57
N THR A 241 4.80 -4.60 5.22
CA THR A 241 3.97 -5.17 6.31
C THR A 241 2.99 -6.22 5.79
N ARG A 242 2.63 -6.20 4.51
CA ARG A 242 1.78 -7.24 3.91
C ARG A 242 2.56 -8.52 3.59
N LEU A 243 3.79 -8.42 3.10
CA LEU A 243 4.65 -9.60 2.90
C LEU A 243 4.94 -10.35 4.21
N HIS A 244 4.98 -9.64 5.33
CA HIS A 244 5.23 -10.21 6.67
C HIS A 244 3.96 -10.72 7.39
N ASP A 245 2.78 -10.70 6.76
CA ASP A 245 1.48 -11.04 7.39
C ASP A 245 1.23 -12.54 7.59
N GLU A 246 2.27 -13.33 7.86
CA GLU A 246 2.19 -14.79 8.03
C GLU A 246 1.80 -15.24 9.45
N SER A 247 1.71 -14.31 10.41
CA SER A 247 1.38 -14.65 11.79
C SER A 247 0.25 -13.79 12.35
N HIS A 248 -0.85 -14.45 12.75
CA HIS A 248 -2.07 -13.85 13.30
C HIS A 248 -1.90 -13.23 14.72
N LYS A 249 -0.75 -12.60 15.00
CA LYS A 249 -0.41 -12.06 16.32
C LYS A 249 -1.05 -10.69 16.51
N THR A 250 -1.81 -10.53 17.59
CA THR A 250 -2.55 -9.30 17.93
C THR A 250 -1.70 -8.02 17.83
N TYR A 251 -0.42 -8.06 18.24
CA TYR A 251 0.46 -6.89 18.20
C TYR A 251 0.84 -6.43 16.78
N LEU A 252 0.77 -7.30 15.76
CA LEU A 252 1.09 -6.92 14.37
C LEU A 252 -0.03 -6.11 13.69
N HIS A 253 -1.27 -6.19 14.19
CA HIS A 253 -2.36 -5.30 13.76
C HIS A 253 -2.00 -3.84 14.03
N GLY A 254 -1.43 -3.53 15.20
CA GLY A 254 -0.99 -2.18 15.55
C GLY A 254 0.05 -1.60 14.58
N LEU A 255 0.95 -2.42 14.02
CA LEU A 255 1.89 -1.98 12.99
C LEU A 255 1.18 -1.56 11.69
N LYS A 256 0.17 -2.33 11.25
CA LYS A 256 -0.67 -1.98 10.09
C LYS A 256 -1.41 -0.66 10.35
N VAL A 257 -2.05 -0.54 11.52
CA VAL A 257 -2.79 0.68 11.87
C VAL A 257 -1.87 1.89 11.94
N ALA A 258 -0.66 1.77 12.52
CA ALA A 258 0.34 2.83 12.54
C ALA A 258 0.71 3.31 11.13
N ILE A 259 1.00 2.37 10.22
CA ILE A 259 1.38 2.69 8.83
C ILE A 259 0.22 3.33 8.08
N TYR A 260 -1.01 2.84 8.25
CA TYR A 260 -2.20 3.44 7.64
C TYR A 260 -2.54 4.82 8.20
N MET A 261 -2.42 5.02 9.53
CA MET A 261 -2.61 6.34 10.18
C MET A 261 -1.55 7.35 9.72
N MET A 262 -0.28 6.95 9.67
CA MET A 262 0.80 7.79 9.15
C MET A 262 0.62 8.14 7.67
N ALA A 263 0.24 7.18 6.83
CA ALA A 263 0.01 7.42 5.41
C ALA A 263 -1.15 8.39 5.17
N LEU A 264 -2.25 8.28 5.93
CA LEU A 264 -3.32 9.28 5.94
C LEU A 264 -2.82 10.64 6.45
N GLY A 265 -2.05 10.67 7.54
CA GLY A 265 -1.46 11.91 8.07
C GLY A 265 -0.58 12.62 7.03
N ARG A 266 0.28 11.87 6.32
CA ARG A 266 1.15 12.36 5.25
C ARG A 266 0.33 12.92 4.08
N HIS A 267 -0.72 12.21 3.65
CA HIS A 267 -1.63 12.67 2.59
C HIS A 267 -2.42 13.92 3.00
N LEU A 268 -2.80 14.06 4.28
CA LEU A 268 -3.37 15.28 4.86
C LEU A 268 -2.35 16.42 5.04
N GLY A 269 -1.06 16.14 4.89
CA GLY A 269 0.04 17.08 5.07
C GLY A 269 0.49 17.29 6.51
N PHE A 270 0.17 16.40 7.46
CA PHE A 270 0.60 16.54 8.85
C PHE A 270 2.15 16.49 8.96
N PRO A 271 2.78 17.34 9.78
CA PRO A 271 4.23 17.41 9.89
C PRO A 271 4.78 16.24 10.72
N ARG A 272 6.10 16.03 10.67
CA ARG A 272 6.78 14.86 11.24
C ARG A 272 6.40 14.54 12.69
N GLU A 273 6.20 15.55 13.53
CA GLU A 273 5.74 15.42 14.92
C GLU A 273 4.37 14.71 15.01
N GLN A 274 3.37 15.20 14.28
CA GLN A 274 2.04 14.57 14.23
C GLN A 274 2.07 13.20 13.55
N LEU A 275 3.00 12.94 12.62
CA LEU A 275 3.19 11.58 12.08
C LEU A 275 3.74 10.62 13.15
N ALA A 276 4.63 11.09 14.03
CA ALA A 276 5.11 10.30 15.17
C ALA A 276 3.97 10.00 16.16
N GLU A 277 3.13 10.99 16.49
CA GLU A 277 1.93 10.77 17.33
C GLU A 277 1.00 9.70 16.72
N LEU A 278 0.74 9.78 15.41
CA LEU A 278 -0.09 8.82 14.68
C LEU A 278 0.54 7.41 14.64
N SER A 279 1.86 7.31 14.53
CA SER A 279 2.59 6.03 14.64
C SER A 279 2.45 5.44 16.05
N SER A 280 2.64 6.25 17.09
CA SER A 280 2.52 5.81 18.49
C SER A 280 1.11 5.37 18.84
N ILE A 281 0.06 6.03 18.30
CA ILE A 281 -1.33 5.55 18.48
C ILE A 281 -1.49 4.16 17.86
N GLY A 282 -1.13 4.01 16.58
CA GLY A 282 -1.29 2.74 15.87
C GLY A 282 -0.59 1.58 16.56
N LEU A 283 0.69 1.76 16.92
CA LEU A 283 1.51 0.72 17.56
C LEU A 283 0.99 0.30 18.95
N LEU A 284 0.25 1.16 19.65
CA LEU A 284 -0.03 1.01 21.09
C LEU A 284 -1.52 0.90 21.45
N LEU A 285 -2.45 1.20 20.55
CA LEU A 285 -3.89 1.19 20.86
C LEU A 285 -4.41 -0.13 21.40
N ASP A 286 -3.86 -1.25 20.92
CA ASP A 286 -4.37 -2.60 21.15
C ASP A 286 -3.55 -3.42 22.16
N VAL A 287 -2.54 -2.82 22.83
CA VAL A 287 -1.68 -3.61 23.75
C VAL A 287 -2.46 -4.21 24.92
N GLY A 288 -3.55 -3.56 25.34
CA GLY A 288 -4.48 -4.07 26.34
C GLY A 288 -5.22 -5.36 25.94
N MET A 289 -5.30 -5.69 24.65
CA MET A 289 -5.84 -6.99 24.20
C MET A 289 -5.03 -8.17 24.74
N LEU A 290 -3.75 -7.96 25.03
CA LEU A 290 -2.88 -8.98 25.64
C LEU A 290 -3.23 -9.30 27.10
N LYS A 291 -4.09 -8.48 27.74
CA LYS A 291 -4.68 -8.78 29.06
C LYS A 291 -6.03 -9.52 28.96
N ILE A 292 -6.60 -9.66 27.77
CA ILE A 292 -7.87 -10.38 27.55
C ILE A 292 -7.59 -11.90 27.51
N PRO A 293 -8.39 -12.74 28.20
CA PRO A 293 -8.20 -14.19 28.16
C PRO A 293 -8.34 -14.76 26.74
N ALA A 294 -7.44 -15.68 26.38
CA ALA A 294 -7.48 -16.38 25.08
C ALA A 294 -8.84 -17.05 24.80
N SER A 295 -9.52 -17.56 25.83
CA SER A 295 -10.87 -18.13 25.73
C SER A 295 -11.97 -17.15 25.31
N VAL A 296 -11.70 -15.84 25.29
CA VAL A 296 -12.57 -14.79 24.73
C VAL A 296 -12.10 -14.38 23.34
N LEU A 297 -10.78 -14.25 23.14
CA LEU A 297 -10.17 -13.83 21.86
C LEU A 297 -10.28 -14.89 20.74
N GLU A 298 -10.17 -16.17 21.10
CA GLU A 298 -10.14 -17.31 20.16
C GLU A 298 -11.53 -17.95 19.97
N LYS A 299 -12.58 -17.34 20.53
CA LYS A 299 -13.94 -17.90 20.55
C LYS A 299 -14.63 -17.76 19.19
N SER A 300 -15.08 -18.88 18.63
CA SER A 300 -15.81 -18.94 17.34
C SER A 300 -17.30 -18.60 17.46
N ASP A 301 -17.88 -18.80 18.64
CA ASP A 301 -19.28 -18.49 18.93
C ASP A 301 -19.45 -17.02 19.35
N ALA A 302 -20.69 -16.51 19.27
CA ALA A 302 -21.01 -15.17 19.76
C ALA A 302 -20.63 -14.98 21.23
N LEU A 303 -20.05 -13.82 21.55
CA LEU A 303 -19.69 -13.44 22.92
C LEU A 303 -20.94 -13.21 23.78
N THR A 304 -20.86 -13.54 25.07
CA THR A 304 -21.86 -13.11 26.06
C THR A 304 -21.72 -11.61 26.34
N ALA A 305 -22.70 -11.03 27.05
CA ALA A 305 -22.64 -9.63 27.45
C ALA A 305 -21.41 -9.33 28.34
N GLU A 306 -21.04 -10.28 29.20
CA GLU A 306 -19.90 -10.21 30.12
C GLU A 306 -18.57 -10.36 29.39
N GLU A 307 -18.47 -11.30 28.44
CA GLU A 307 -17.29 -11.49 27.57
C GLU A 307 -17.08 -10.27 26.67
N ASN A 308 -18.14 -9.71 26.08
CA ASN A 308 -18.08 -8.50 25.28
C ASN A 308 -17.72 -7.26 26.11
N ALA A 309 -18.26 -7.14 27.33
CA ALA A 309 -17.87 -6.08 28.26
C ALA A 309 -16.40 -6.20 28.71
N LEU A 310 -15.88 -7.42 28.87
CA LEU A 310 -14.46 -7.65 29.13
C LEU A 310 -13.60 -7.29 27.91
N LEU A 311 -14.02 -7.66 26.69
CA LEU A 311 -13.34 -7.31 25.45
C LEU A 311 -13.25 -5.79 25.28
N ILE A 312 -14.33 -5.04 25.52
CA ILE A 312 -14.36 -3.57 25.46
C ILE A 312 -13.30 -2.92 26.36
N ARG A 313 -12.97 -3.53 27.51
CA ARG A 313 -11.96 -3.02 28.44
C ARG A 313 -10.51 -3.10 27.94
N HIS A 314 -10.23 -3.68 26.77
CA HIS A 314 -8.86 -3.61 26.22
C HIS A 314 -8.39 -2.16 26.04
N VAL A 315 -9.29 -1.22 25.73
CA VAL A 315 -8.98 0.21 25.59
C VAL A 315 -8.44 0.79 26.91
N ASP A 316 -9.15 0.52 28.01
CA ASP A 316 -8.71 0.92 29.36
C ASP A 316 -7.40 0.21 29.73
N TYR A 317 -7.30 -1.10 29.44
CA TYR A 317 -6.11 -1.91 29.71
C TYR A 317 -4.86 -1.44 28.95
N SER A 318 -5.02 -0.86 27.76
CA SER A 318 -3.92 -0.21 27.02
C SER A 318 -3.42 1.01 27.80
N ILE A 319 -4.29 1.93 28.19
CA ILE A 319 -3.90 3.12 28.98
C ILE A 319 -3.28 2.70 30.34
N GLU A 320 -3.90 1.77 31.07
CA GLU A 320 -3.38 1.19 32.32
C GLU A 320 -2.03 0.47 32.18
N ALA A 321 -1.64 0.04 30.97
CA ALA A 321 -0.34 -0.58 30.71
C ALA A 321 0.72 0.46 30.33
N LEU A 322 0.33 1.45 29.53
CA LEU A 322 1.23 2.45 28.95
C LEU A 322 1.58 3.57 29.95
N GLU A 323 0.66 3.96 30.84
CA GLU A 323 0.86 5.06 31.79
C GLU A 323 1.40 4.62 33.17
N GLN A 324 1.92 3.39 33.31
CA GLN A 324 2.43 2.87 34.60
C GLN A 324 3.67 3.61 35.13
N LYS A 325 4.43 4.24 34.24
CA LYS A 325 5.74 4.84 34.51
C LYS A 325 5.70 6.36 34.31
N ASP A 326 5.29 6.78 33.13
CA ASP A 326 5.18 8.16 32.67
C ASP A 326 3.83 8.34 31.93
N PRO A 327 3.16 9.49 32.02
CA PRO A 327 1.90 9.73 31.30
C PRO A 327 2.13 9.85 29.79
N LEU A 328 1.18 9.40 28.99
CA LEU A 328 1.25 9.46 27.53
C LEU A 328 1.10 10.91 27.01
N PRO A 329 1.68 11.22 25.83
CA PRO A 329 1.34 12.45 25.12
C PRO A 329 -0.18 12.53 24.89
N ARG A 330 -0.79 13.67 25.24
CA ARG A 330 -2.25 13.85 25.28
C ARG A 330 -2.99 13.41 24.01
N PHE A 331 -2.39 13.62 22.84
CA PHE A 331 -2.97 13.24 21.56
C PHE A 331 -2.86 11.73 21.28
N VAL A 332 -1.78 11.09 21.76
CA VAL A 332 -1.62 9.63 21.73
C VAL A 332 -2.64 8.95 22.65
N ALA A 333 -2.74 9.39 23.91
CA ALA A 333 -3.73 8.89 24.85
C ALA A 333 -5.17 9.01 24.31
N ARG A 334 -5.49 10.12 23.62
CA ARG A 334 -6.78 10.29 22.94
C ARG A 334 -6.98 9.37 21.75
N GLY A 335 -6.00 9.22 20.86
CA GLY A 335 -6.10 8.29 19.75
C GLY A 335 -6.37 6.86 20.21
N ILE A 336 -5.74 6.44 21.32
CA ILE A 336 -5.97 5.14 21.96
C ILE A 336 -7.37 5.08 22.61
N LEU A 337 -7.78 6.08 23.41
CA LEU A 337 -9.10 6.09 24.05
C LEU A 337 -10.29 6.21 23.08
N GLU A 338 -10.08 6.69 21.86
CA GLU A 338 -11.14 7.09 20.93
C GLU A 338 -11.22 6.21 19.66
N HIS A 339 -10.37 5.19 19.48
CA HIS A 339 -10.32 4.41 18.23
C HIS A 339 -11.55 3.52 17.97
N HIS A 340 -12.28 3.13 19.03
CA HIS A 340 -13.57 2.43 18.91
C HIS A 340 -14.79 3.34 19.07
N GLU A 341 -14.59 4.66 19.15
CA GLU A 341 -15.69 5.63 19.11
C GLU A 341 -16.24 5.79 17.68
N ARG A 342 -17.52 6.12 17.55
CA ARG A 342 -18.23 6.20 16.26
C ARG A 342 -19.09 7.47 16.21
N ILE A 343 -19.15 8.13 15.05
CA ILE A 343 -19.68 9.49 14.86
C ILE A 343 -21.16 9.63 15.28
N ASP A 344 -21.93 8.55 15.19
CA ASP A 344 -23.33 8.44 15.63
C ASP A 344 -23.50 8.21 17.16
N GLY A 345 -22.41 8.02 17.89
CA GLY A 345 -22.42 7.66 19.31
C GLY A 345 -22.59 6.17 19.59
N SER A 346 -22.54 5.29 18.57
CA SER A 346 -22.64 3.83 18.76
C SER A 346 -21.32 3.17 19.22
N GLY A 347 -20.30 3.98 19.52
CA GLY A 347 -18.96 3.53 19.86
C GLY A 347 -18.71 3.27 21.35
N TYR A 348 -17.46 2.97 21.69
CA TYR A 348 -17.01 2.68 23.04
C TYR A 348 -15.55 3.12 23.24
N PRO A 349 -15.05 3.31 24.49
CA PRO A 349 -15.69 3.02 25.78
C PRO A 349 -16.60 4.12 26.34
N GLN A 350 -16.57 5.35 25.80
CA GLN A 350 -17.26 6.52 26.34
C GLN A 350 -18.56 6.87 25.59
N GLY A 351 -18.76 6.38 24.36
CA GLY A 351 -19.94 6.69 23.54
C GLY A 351 -19.92 8.12 23.00
N LEU A 352 -18.74 8.58 22.59
CA LEU A 352 -18.53 9.92 22.03
C LEU A 352 -19.14 10.02 20.63
N ALA A 353 -19.84 11.13 20.36
CA ALA A 353 -20.48 11.39 19.07
C ALA A 353 -19.93 12.65 18.40
N GLY A 354 -19.91 12.69 17.07
CA GLY A 354 -19.53 13.85 16.27
C GLY A 354 -18.22 14.52 16.72
N ASP A 355 -18.29 15.82 17.01
CA ASP A 355 -17.15 16.67 17.40
C ASP A 355 -16.66 16.49 18.84
N ALA A 356 -17.19 15.52 19.59
CA ALA A 356 -16.53 15.01 20.79
C ALA A 356 -15.33 14.11 20.46
N ILE A 357 -15.37 13.36 19.35
CA ILE A 357 -14.26 12.51 18.88
C ILE A 357 -13.21 13.38 18.20
N SER A 358 -11.95 13.31 18.65
CA SER A 358 -10.84 14.07 18.08
C SER A 358 -10.44 13.58 16.69
N ILE A 359 -9.64 14.39 15.99
CA ILE A 359 -9.06 14.00 14.69
C ILE A 359 -8.26 12.69 14.79
N TYR A 360 -7.55 12.47 15.91
CA TYR A 360 -6.73 11.29 16.15
C TYR A 360 -7.61 10.04 16.33
N GLY A 361 -8.67 10.12 17.14
CA GLY A 361 -9.66 9.06 17.29
C GLY A 361 -10.37 8.71 15.98
N ARG A 362 -10.81 9.72 15.22
CA ARG A 362 -11.41 9.53 13.89
C ARG A 362 -10.46 8.85 12.90
N MET A 363 -9.17 9.21 12.91
CA MET A 363 -8.17 8.59 12.04
C MET A 363 -7.84 7.16 12.47
N ALA A 364 -7.71 6.91 13.78
CA ALA A 364 -7.52 5.58 14.33
C ALA A 364 -8.70 4.67 13.99
N ALA A 365 -9.94 5.09 14.23
CA ALA A 365 -11.15 4.34 13.92
C ALA A 365 -11.25 3.86 12.46
N ILE A 366 -10.80 4.67 11.50
CA ILE A 366 -10.79 4.33 10.07
C ILE A 366 -9.66 3.33 9.76
N ALA A 367 -8.46 3.57 10.27
CA ALA A 367 -7.28 2.75 10.01
C ALA A 367 -7.36 1.36 10.70
N ASP A 368 -7.86 1.32 11.93
CA ASP A 368 -8.21 0.12 12.70
C ASP A 368 -9.23 -0.73 11.94
N THR A 369 -10.40 -0.14 11.63
CA THR A 369 -11.47 -0.86 10.91
C THR A 369 -10.95 -1.44 9.59
N PHE A 370 -10.10 -0.72 8.84
CA PHE A 370 -9.49 -1.23 7.61
C PHE A 370 -8.49 -2.37 7.86
N ALA A 371 -7.59 -2.25 8.83
CA ALA A 371 -6.63 -3.29 9.18
C ALA A 371 -7.33 -4.56 9.69
N ALA A 372 -8.40 -4.42 10.47
CA ALA A 372 -9.18 -5.52 11.03
C ALA A 372 -9.99 -6.30 9.97
N MET A 373 -10.31 -5.66 8.84
CA MET A 373 -10.95 -6.28 7.66
C MET A 373 -9.95 -6.87 6.65
N THR A 374 -8.72 -6.36 6.60
CA THR A 374 -7.68 -6.79 5.64
C THR A 374 -6.68 -7.79 6.21
N THR A 375 -6.69 -8.03 7.53
CA THR A 375 -5.87 -9.06 8.19
C THR A 375 -6.53 -10.42 8.10
N ALA A 376 -5.77 -11.45 7.72
CA ALA A 376 -6.25 -12.82 7.72
C ALA A 376 -6.61 -13.30 9.13
N ARG A 377 -7.78 -13.94 9.27
CA ARG A 377 -8.24 -14.64 10.47
C ARG A 377 -8.26 -16.13 10.17
N ALA A 378 -7.89 -16.98 11.14
CA ALA A 378 -7.64 -18.41 10.93
C ALA A 378 -8.82 -19.27 10.40
N TYR A 379 -10.01 -18.67 10.27
CA TYR A 379 -11.24 -19.35 9.84
C TYR A 379 -12.06 -18.55 8.80
N ASP A 380 -11.52 -17.46 8.25
CA ASP A 380 -12.27 -16.55 7.38
C ASP A 380 -11.55 -16.31 6.05
N VAL A 381 -12.32 -16.11 4.97
CA VAL A 381 -11.77 -15.72 3.67
C VAL A 381 -11.51 -14.22 3.74
N THR A 382 -10.24 -13.81 3.74
CA THR A 382 -9.84 -12.40 3.73
C THR A 382 -10.66 -11.61 2.72
N HIS A 383 -11.41 -10.62 3.21
CA HIS A 383 -11.97 -9.58 2.35
C HIS A 383 -10.80 -8.97 1.56
N SER A 384 -10.94 -8.88 0.23
CA SER A 384 -9.92 -8.18 -0.54
C SER A 384 -9.81 -6.73 -0.05
N ALA A 385 -8.66 -6.07 -0.22
CA ALA A 385 -8.52 -4.67 0.16
C ALA A 385 -9.60 -3.76 -0.47
N PHE A 386 -10.12 -4.16 -1.64
CA PHE A 386 -11.27 -3.54 -2.30
C PHE A 386 -12.61 -3.81 -1.60
N ASP A 387 -12.84 -5.01 -1.04
CA ASP A 387 -14.02 -5.31 -0.22
C ASP A 387 -14.01 -4.55 1.11
N ALA A 388 -12.85 -4.52 1.78
CA ALA A 388 -12.64 -3.67 2.96
C ALA A 388 -12.88 -2.18 2.65
N MET A 389 -12.46 -1.70 1.47
CA MET A 389 -12.69 -0.31 1.06
C MET A 389 -14.16 0.01 0.80
N LYS A 390 -14.93 -0.91 0.21
CA LYS A 390 -16.40 -0.78 0.08
C LYS A 390 -17.09 -0.71 1.44
N GLU A 391 -16.62 -1.49 2.40
CA GLU A 391 -17.21 -1.56 3.74
C GLU A 391 -16.86 -0.32 4.59
N LEU A 392 -15.66 0.25 4.46
CA LEU A 392 -15.36 1.58 5.00
C LEU A 392 -16.35 2.64 4.49
N PHE A 393 -16.70 2.62 3.20
CA PHE A 393 -17.70 3.55 2.66
C PHE A 393 -19.12 3.29 3.19
N ARG A 394 -19.48 2.04 3.51
CA ARG A 394 -20.76 1.71 4.14
C ARG A 394 -20.82 2.19 5.59
N GLU A 395 -19.77 1.96 6.37
CA GLU A 395 -19.69 2.46 7.75
C GLU A 395 -19.57 3.99 7.81
N ALA A 396 -19.02 4.63 6.76
CA ALA A 396 -18.99 6.08 6.59
C ALA A 396 -20.37 6.74 6.36
N GLU A 397 -21.43 5.98 6.08
CA GLU A 397 -22.77 6.54 5.96
C GLU A 397 -23.29 7.08 7.32
N HIS A 398 -22.86 6.50 8.44
CA HIS A 398 -23.35 6.80 9.79
C HIS A 398 -22.26 6.88 10.89
N LYS A 399 -21.30 5.95 10.89
CA LYS A 399 -20.40 5.68 12.02
C LYS A 399 -18.98 6.24 11.85
N LEU A 400 -18.44 6.26 10.64
CA LEU A 400 -17.09 6.77 10.36
C LEU A 400 -17.16 8.18 9.75
N HIS A 401 -16.13 8.99 9.99
CA HIS A 401 -16.08 10.37 9.49
C HIS A 401 -15.83 10.39 7.96
N ALA A 402 -16.89 10.41 7.16
CA ALA A 402 -16.84 10.25 5.71
C ALA A 402 -15.78 11.10 4.96
N PRO A 403 -15.58 12.41 5.28
CA PRO A 403 -14.52 13.19 4.63
C PRO A 403 -13.11 12.66 4.89
N LEU A 404 -12.85 11.98 6.02
CA LEU A 404 -11.56 11.34 6.30
C LEU A 404 -11.47 9.96 5.66
N VAL A 405 -12.57 9.22 5.53
CA VAL A 405 -12.60 7.96 4.75
C VAL A 405 -12.23 8.24 3.29
N GLU A 406 -12.73 9.32 2.69
CA GLU A 406 -12.28 9.74 1.34
C GLU A 406 -10.78 10.05 1.26
N GLN A 407 -10.21 10.70 2.28
CA GLN A 407 -8.77 10.99 2.32
C GLN A 407 -7.96 9.71 2.59
N PHE A 408 -8.50 8.74 3.32
CA PHE A 408 -7.90 7.42 3.54
C PHE A 408 -7.84 6.59 2.24
N VAL A 409 -8.95 6.54 1.49
CA VAL A 409 -9.00 5.89 0.16
C VAL A 409 -8.01 6.54 -0.81
N GLN A 410 -7.77 7.85 -0.67
CA GLN A 410 -6.73 8.56 -1.42
C GLN A 410 -5.31 8.27 -0.90
N ALA A 411 -5.09 8.16 0.40
CA ALA A 411 -3.77 7.83 0.95
C ALA A 411 -3.32 6.40 0.60
N ILE A 412 -4.24 5.43 0.66
CA ILE A 412 -3.93 3.98 0.62
C ILE A 412 -4.21 3.34 -0.75
N SER A 413 -5.00 3.99 -1.62
CA SER A 413 -5.57 3.46 -2.88
C SER A 413 -6.78 2.54 -2.69
N ILE A 414 -7.69 2.53 -3.70
CA ILE A 414 -8.80 1.57 -3.83
C ILE A 414 -8.27 0.15 -4.03
N PHE A 415 -7.15 0.04 -4.75
CA PHE A 415 -6.35 -1.17 -4.90
C PHE A 415 -4.95 -0.83 -4.37
N PRO A 416 -4.65 -1.12 -3.09
CA PRO A 416 -3.32 -0.96 -2.52
C PRO A 416 -2.28 -1.83 -3.21
N VAL A 417 -0.99 -1.52 -3.02
CA VAL A 417 0.10 -2.31 -3.59
C VAL A 417 0.04 -3.77 -3.11
N GLY A 418 0.39 -4.69 -3.99
CA GLY A 418 0.22 -6.14 -3.82
C GLY A 418 -1.22 -6.63 -3.99
N SER A 419 -2.21 -5.77 -4.27
CA SER A 419 -3.59 -6.23 -4.48
C SER A 419 -3.70 -7.12 -5.71
N LEU A 420 -4.18 -8.35 -5.52
CA LEU A 420 -4.59 -9.21 -6.62
C LEU A 420 -5.89 -8.66 -7.20
N ILE A 421 -5.93 -8.51 -8.53
CA ILE A 421 -7.02 -7.87 -9.26
C ILE A 421 -7.36 -8.67 -10.53
N GLU A 422 -8.63 -8.59 -10.93
CA GLU A 422 -9.09 -9.08 -12.23
C GLU A 422 -9.22 -7.91 -13.21
N LEU A 423 -8.79 -8.12 -14.45
CA LEU A 423 -8.92 -7.16 -15.54
C LEU A 423 -10.19 -7.42 -16.37
N SER A 424 -10.68 -6.39 -17.07
CA SER A 424 -11.84 -6.43 -17.98
C SER A 424 -11.71 -7.41 -19.15
N THR A 425 -10.50 -7.93 -19.36
CA THR A 425 -10.12 -8.96 -20.33
C THR A 425 -10.25 -10.38 -19.77
N GLY A 426 -10.43 -10.57 -18.47
CA GLY A 426 -10.39 -11.86 -17.79
C GLY A 426 -9.04 -12.21 -17.16
N GLU A 427 -7.96 -11.50 -17.49
CA GLU A 427 -6.63 -11.73 -16.92
C GLU A 427 -6.59 -11.41 -15.41
N ALA A 428 -5.81 -12.14 -14.62
CA ALA A 428 -5.47 -11.79 -13.24
C ALA A 428 -4.09 -11.11 -13.18
N ALA A 429 -3.97 -10.10 -12.32
CA ALA A 429 -2.76 -9.30 -12.17
C ALA A 429 -2.57 -8.83 -10.72
N ILE A 430 -1.36 -8.43 -10.34
CA ILE A 430 -1.07 -7.80 -9.04
C ILE A 430 -0.72 -6.32 -9.24
N VAL A 431 -1.19 -5.45 -8.36
CA VAL A 431 -0.78 -4.03 -8.33
C VAL A 431 0.68 -3.90 -7.88
N LEU A 432 1.56 -3.43 -8.79
CA LEU A 432 2.97 -3.15 -8.54
C LEU A 432 3.17 -1.81 -7.82
N GLU A 433 2.69 -0.73 -8.42
CA GLU A 433 2.96 0.64 -7.97
C GLU A 433 1.71 1.51 -8.10
N HIS A 434 1.50 2.39 -7.12
CA HIS A 434 0.33 3.24 -7.09
C HIS A 434 0.51 4.52 -7.91
N ASN A 435 -0.41 4.78 -8.84
CA ASN A 435 -0.43 6.03 -9.59
C ASN A 435 -1.12 7.15 -8.80
N GLY A 436 -0.33 8.05 -8.20
CA GLY A 436 -0.82 9.16 -7.37
C GLY A 436 -1.70 10.19 -8.09
N VAL A 437 -1.73 10.21 -9.44
CA VAL A 437 -2.57 11.11 -10.24
C VAL A 437 -3.86 10.42 -10.70
N ARG A 438 -3.80 9.12 -11.04
CA ARG A 438 -4.94 8.32 -11.53
C ARG A 438 -5.04 7.00 -10.80
N ARG A 439 -5.75 7.00 -9.66
CA ARG A 439 -5.80 5.88 -8.71
C ARG A 439 -6.47 4.57 -9.19
N LEU A 440 -7.02 4.54 -10.41
CA LEU A 440 -7.53 3.34 -11.08
C LEU A 440 -6.64 2.86 -12.24
N GLU A 441 -5.55 3.57 -12.49
CA GLU A 441 -4.56 3.28 -13.53
C GLU A 441 -3.16 3.07 -12.90
N PRO A 442 -2.98 2.10 -11.98
CA PRO A 442 -1.68 1.75 -11.42
C PRO A 442 -0.79 0.97 -12.41
N LYS A 443 0.49 0.80 -12.04
CA LYS A 443 1.36 -0.21 -12.64
C LYS A 443 0.96 -1.58 -12.10
N ILE A 444 0.90 -2.60 -12.96
CA ILE A 444 0.47 -3.97 -12.63
C ILE A 444 1.43 -5.02 -13.19
N LEU A 445 1.50 -6.18 -12.55
CA LEU A 445 2.14 -7.40 -13.04
C LEU A 445 1.03 -8.37 -13.49
N VAL A 446 0.92 -8.66 -14.78
CA VAL A 446 -0.08 -9.60 -15.32
C VAL A 446 0.44 -11.02 -15.16
N LEU A 447 -0.38 -11.89 -14.54
CA LEU A 447 0.00 -13.24 -14.12
C LEU A 447 -0.71 -14.36 -14.88
N THR A 448 -1.92 -14.13 -15.40
CA THR A 448 -2.67 -15.16 -16.15
C THR A 448 -3.08 -14.67 -17.54
N ASP A 449 -3.41 -15.63 -18.39
CA ASP A 449 -4.27 -15.40 -19.55
C ASP A 449 -5.75 -15.10 -19.13
N PRO A 450 -6.64 -14.73 -20.06
CA PRO A 450 -8.08 -14.58 -19.79
C PRO A 450 -8.76 -15.81 -19.18
N GLU A 451 -8.27 -17.00 -19.54
CA GLU A 451 -8.76 -18.31 -19.11
C GLU A 451 -8.28 -18.74 -17.71
N LYS A 452 -7.48 -17.90 -17.03
CA LYS A 452 -6.90 -18.09 -15.67
C LYS A 452 -5.74 -19.08 -15.58
N ASN A 453 -5.12 -19.47 -16.70
CA ASN A 453 -3.88 -20.23 -16.68
C ASN A 453 -2.71 -19.28 -16.37
N LEU A 454 -1.79 -19.69 -15.49
CA LEU A 454 -0.58 -18.94 -15.20
C LEU A 454 0.29 -18.76 -16.46
N LEU A 455 0.72 -17.53 -16.72
CA LEU A 455 1.66 -17.21 -17.78
C LEU A 455 3.04 -17.76 -17.42
N ALA A 456 3.66 -18.50 -18.34
CA ALA A 456 5.05 -18.95 -18.19
C ALA A 456 6.06 -17.79 -18.07
N GLN A 457 5.66 -16.58 -18.51
CA GLN A 457 6.37 -15.33 -18.26
C GLN A 457 5.35 -14.21 -17.95
N PRO A 458 5.17 -13.84 -16.67
CA PRO A 458 4.49 -12.61 -16.29
C PRO A 458 5.12 -11.36 -16.91
N PHE A 459 4.34 -10.30 -17.10
CA PHE A 459 4.81 -9.04 -17.67
C PHE A 459 4.24 -7.81 -16.95
N SER A 460 5.01 -6.72 -16.88
CA SER A 460 4.59 -5.46 -16.28
C SER A 460 3.79 -4.59 -17.26
N MET A 461 2.88 -3.76 -16.74
CA MET A 461 2.06 -2.84 -17.53
C MET A 461 1.66 -1.61 -16.71
N ASP A 462 1.87 -0.40 -17.24
CA ASP A 462 1.25 0.83 -16.72
C ASP A 462 -0.15 1.03 -17.36
N LEU A 463 -1.19 1.03 -16.53
CA LEU A 463 -2.56 1.26 -16.98
C LEU A 463 -2.87 2.72 -17.37
N MET A 464 -1.95 3.68 -17.21
CA MET A 464 -2.03 4.99 -17.88
C MET A 464 -1.55 4.96 -19.34
N GLY A 465 -0.90 3.88 -19.78
CA GLY A 465 -0.27 3.77 -21.10
C GLY A 465 -1.24 3.76 -22.29
N ALA A 466 -0.71 3.85 -23.50
CA ALA A 466 -1.51 3.96 -24.73
C ALA A 466 -2.39 2.71 -25.03
N ASP A 467 -2.11 1.56 -24.42
CA ASP A 467 -2.90 0.32 -24.53
C ASP A 467 -4.07 0.22 -23.52
N ALA A 468 -4.27 1.23 -22.66
CA ALA A 468 -5.33 1.27 -21.63
C ALA A 468 -6.78 1.22 -22.19
N ASP A 469 -6.97 1.35 -23.51
CA ASP A 469 -8.27 1.23 -24.17
C ASP A 469 -8.86 -0.20 -24.14
N ARG A 470 -8.08 -1.23 -23.70
CA ARG A 470 -8.56 -2.63 -23.60
C ARG A 470 -8.58 -3.24 -22.20
N ARG A 471 -7.68 -2.83 -21.29
CA ARG A 471 -7.52 -3.43 -19.95
C ARG A 471 -7.86 -2.42 -18.86
N LYS A 472 -8.85 -2.74 -18.02
CA LYS A 472 -9.31 -1.94 -16.87
C LYS A 472 -9.58 -2.84 -15.68
N ILE A 473 -9.43 -2.35 -14.46
CA ILE A 473 -9.65 -3.17 -13.25
C ILE A 473 -11.15 -3.48 -13.11
N LEU A 474 -11.50 -4.77 -13.18
CA LEU A 474 -12.87 -5.28 -13.10
C LEU A 474 -13.28 -5.57 -11.65
N ARG A 475 -12.36 -6.01 -10.78
CA ARG A 475 -12.54 -6.10 -9.32
C ARG A 475 -11.23 -6.43 -8.61
N GLY A 476 -11.22 -6.27 -7.29
CA GLY A 476 -10.27 -6.97 -6.44
C GLY A 476 -10.56 -8.48 -6.40
N LEU A 477 -9.53 -9.26 -6.14
CA LEU A 477 -9.59 -10.69 -5.86
C LEU A 477 -9.12 -10.90 -4.41
N ALA A 478 -9.58 -11.98 -3.77
CA ALA A 478 -9.04 -12.41 -2.49
C ALA A 478 -7.64 -13.06 -2.67
N ASP A 479 -6.84 -13.06 -1.62
CA ASP A 479 -5.49 -13.62 -1.65
C ASP A 479 -5.55 -15.14 -1.85
N GLY A 480 -4.61 -15.71 -2.63
CA GLY A 480 -4.66 -17.11 -3.05
C GLY A 480 -5.66 -17.43 -4.17
N ALA A 481 -6.44 -16.46 -4.67
CA ALA A 481 -7.40 -16.70 -5.75
C ALA A 481 -6.70 -17.24 -7.02
N TYR A 482 -7.32 -18.24 -7.65
CA TYR A 482 -6.75 -19.00 -8.78
C TYR A 482 -5.43 -19.74 -8.47
N GLY A 483 -5.09 -19.93 -7.19
CA GLY A 483 -3.80 -20.50 -6.76
C GLY A 483 -2.65 -19.51 -6.84
N ILE A 484 -2.92 -18.22 -6.99
CA ILE A 484 -1.92 -17.16 -7.02
C ILE A 484 -1.61 -16.73 -5.58
N ASP A 485 -0.47 -17.15 -5.06
CA ASP A 485 0.18 -16.39 -4.01
C ASP A 485 0.87 -15.16 -4.62
N TYR A 486 0.89 -14.04 -3.92
CA TYR A 486 1.67 -12.89 -4.37
C TYR A 486 3.14 -13.03 -3.97
N ARG A 487 3.45 -13.69 -2.84
CA ARG A 487 4.82 -13.83 -2.31
C ARG A 487 5.77 -14.47 -3.32
N ASP A 488 5.28 -15.48 -4.06
CA ASP A 488 5.97 -16.18 -5.15
C ASP A 488 6.53 -15.26 -6.26
N TYR A 489 6.00 -14.04 -6.39
CA TYR A 489 6.41 -13.05 -7.40
C TYR A 489 7.20 -11.87 -6.82
N TYR A 490 7.34 -11.76 -5.49
CA TYR A 490 7.88 -10.57 -4.80
C TYR A 490 9.04 -10.83 -3.82
N LEU A 491 9.44 -12.08 -3.59
CA LEU A 491 10.61 -12.51 -2.81
C LEU A 491 11.29 -13.70 -3.54
N ASN A 492 12.59 -14.01 -3.38
CA ASN A 492 13.52 -13.81 -2.25
C ASN A 492 14.60 -12.76 -2.50
#